data_AF-A0A9Q1HM60-F1
#
_entry.id   AF-A0A9Q1HM60-F1
#
_cell.length_a   1.000
_cell.length_b   1.000
_cell.length_c   1.000
_cell.angle_alpha   90.00
_cell.angle_beta   90.00
_cell.angle_gamma   90.00
#
_symmetry.space_group_name_H-M   'P 1'
#
loop_
_entity.id
_entity.type
_entity.pdbx_description
1 polymer ?
#
loop_
_entity_poly.entity_id
_entity_poly.type
_entity_poly.pdbx_seq_one_letter_code
_entity_poly.pdbx_strand_id
1 'polypeptide(L)'
;MAAHFYVTLPSNSSFQYFPDNTLASFKTQLAEPIVLNGSWEVSLCEIQYPFNWHNVTEHNCRLQLSDREICIPPGYYDTIQDVIDTSHNLLFEEERRHVKLYQHKHNLRTSIKLGAGFTLAFRGMSHMFGFLDANKVYAQKGLP
;
A
#
# COMPACT_ATOMS: atom_id res chain seq x y z
N MET A 1 -10.49 30.56 31.54
CA MET A 1 -9.59 29.94 30.53
C MET A 1 -10.20 28.59 30.20
N ALA A 2 -10.57 28.32 28.95
CA ALA A 2 -11.11 27.01 28.56
C ALA A 2 -9.96 26.00 28.50
N ALA A 3 -9.83 25.14 29.50
CA ALA A 3 -8.79 24.12 29.58
C ALA A 3 -9.13 22.95 28.65
N HIS A 4 -8.71 23.04 27.40
CA HIS A 4 -8.73 21.92 26.45
C HIS A 4 -7.30 21.39 26.30
N PHE A 5 -7.17 20.08 26.10
CA PHE A 5 -5.88 19.42 25.87
C PHE A 5 -6.06 18.25 24.91
N TYR A 6 -4.97 17.79 24.33
CA TYR A 6 -4.95 16.65 23.40
C TYR A 6 -4.32 15.44 24.07
N VAL A 7 -4.82 14.26 23.71
CA VAL A 7 -4.24 12.98 24.09
C VAL A 7 -3.91 12.21 22.82
N THR A 8 -2.67 11.76 22.69
CA THR A 8 -2.27 10.85 21.62
C THR A 8 -2.37 9.43 22.14
N LEU A 9 -3.08 8.56 21.42
CA LEU A 9 -3.33 7.18 21.80
C LEU A 9 -2.79 6.21 20.74
N PRO A 10 -1.50 5.85 20.78
CA PRO A 10 -0.93 4.89 19.83
C PRO A 10 -1.49 3.50 20.05
N SER A 11 -1.87 2.80 18.98
CA SER A 11 -2.42 1.44 19.06
C SER A 11 -1.41 0.38 19.50
N ASN A 12 -0.11 0.69 19.39
CA ASN A 12 0.98 -0.25 19.65
C ASN A 12 1.75 -0.02 20.96
N SER A 13 1.36 0.94 21.79
CA SER A 13 2.17 1.34 22.96
C SER A 13 1.94 0.49 24.21
N SER A 14 0.92 -0.36 24.27
CA SER A 14 0.46 -0.97 25.52
C SER A 14 0.19 -2.47 25.45
N PHE A 15 0.80 -3.19 24.49
CA PHE A 15 0.69 -4.65 24.37
C PHE A 15 1.16 -5.40 25.63
N GLN A 16 2.10 -4.84 26.40
CA GLN A 16 2.57 -5.45 27.66
C GLN A 16 1.48 -5.46 28.75
N TYR A 17 0.59 -4.48 28.75
CA TYR A 17 -0.47 -4.33 29.76
C TYR A 17 -1.80 -4.88 29.28
N PHE A 18 -2.06 -4.79 27.97
CA PHE A 18 -3.27 -5.24 27.31
C PHE A 18 -2.88 -6.19 26.16
N PRO A 19 -2.61 -7.48 26.45
CA PRO A 19 -2.12 -8.44 25.47
C PRO A 19 -3.11 -8.72 24.34
N ASP A 20 -4.42 -8.52 24.59
CA ASP A 20 -5.49 -8.71 23.59
C ASP A 20 -5.69 -7.48 22.67
N ASN A 21 -4.85 -6.45 22.78
CA ASN A 21 -4.92 -5.30 21.88
C ASN A 21 -4.72 -5.73 20.41
N THR A 22 -5.50 -5.14 19.52
CA THR A 22 -5.35 -5.23 18.07
C THR A 22 -5.19 -3.83 17.48
N LEU A 23 -4.76 -3.72 16.22
CA LEU A 23 -4.65 -2.41 15.56
C LEU A 23 -5.99 -1.67 15.46
N ALA A 24 -7.12 -2.39 15.36
CA ALA A 24 -8.46 -1.83 15.21
C ALA A 24 -9.24 -1.69 16.54
N SER A 25 -8.77 -2.32 17.62
CA SER A 25 -9.39 -2.28 18.94
C SER A 25 -8.29 -2.39 20.00
N PHE A 26 -7.99 -1.27 20.65
CA PHE A 26 -6.88 -1.16 21.58
C PHE A 26 -7.23 -0.28 22.78
N LYS A 27 -6.49 -0.51 23.87
CA LYS A 27 -6.43 0.37 25.04
C LYS A 27 -5.00 0.83 25.25
N THR A 28 -4.83 2.11 25.58
CA THR A 28 -3.52 2.72 25.86
C THR A 28 -3.40 2.99 27.36
N GLN A 29 -2.30 2.54 27.96
CA GLN A 29 -1.93 2.90 29.32
C GLN A 29 -1.30 4.30 29.30
N LEU A 30 -1.95 5.26 29.98
CA LEU A 30 -1.39 6.60 30.15
C LEU A 30 -0.35 6.60 31.28
N ALA A 31 0.67 7.47 31.16
CA ALA A 31 1.70 7.64 32.18
C ALA A 31 1.11 8.15 33.50
N GLU A 32 0.16 9.08 33.41
CA GLU A 32 -0.56 9.64 34.55
C GLU A 32 -2.08 9.59 34.30
N PRO A 33 -2.89 9.37 35.35
CA PRO A 33 -4.34 9.44 35.23
C PRO A 33 -4.81 10.86 34.86
N ILE A 34 -5.71 10.94 33.87
CA ILE A 34 -6.39 12.19 33.54
C ILE A 34 -7.60 12.33 34.48
N VAL A 35 -7.60 13.38 35.30
CA VAL A 35 -8.70 13.70 36.21
C VAL A 35 -9.58 14.78 35.57
N LEU A 36 -10.81 14.40 35.19
CA LEU A 36 -11.81 15.31 34.62
C LEU A 36 -12.88 15.63 35.66
N ASN A 37 -13.07 16.92 35.97
CA ASN A 37 -14.06 17.38 36.95
C ASN A 37 -15.26 18.01 36.25
N GLY A 38 -16.47 17.70 36.72
CA GLY A 38 -17.72 18.20 36.14
C GLY A 38 -18.08 17.53 34.81
N SER A 39 -18.85 18.22 33.98
CA SER A 39 -19.21 17.74 32.64
C SER A 39 -18.05 17.95 31.68
N TRP A 40 -17.66 16.89 30.99
CA TRP A 40 -16.61 16.91 29.99
C TRP A 40 -17.11 16.28 28.70
N GLU A 41 -16.47 16.66 27.60
CA GLU A 41 -16.67 16.07 26.28
C GLU A 41 -15.32 15.66 25.71
N VAL A 42 -15.33 14.63 24.87
CA VAL A 42 -14.17 14.18 24.12
C VAL A 42 -14.56 14.09 22.66
N SER A 43 -13.70 14.59 21.79
CA SER A 43 -13.86 14.52 20.35
C SER A 43 -12.62 13.93 19.72
N LEU A 44 -12.81 13.12 18.68
CA LEU A 44 -11.73 12.66 17.84
C LEU A 44 -11.25 13.82 16.97
N CYS A 45 -10.02 14.27 17.21
CA CYS A 45 -9.43 15.39 16.48
C CYS A 45 -8.63 14.94 15.25
N GLU A 46 -7.88 13.83 15.37
CA GLU A 46 -7.01 13.32 14.30
C GLU A 46 -6.87 11.79 14.43
N ILE A 47 -6.76 11.10 13.28
CA ILE A 47 -6.29 9.71 13.20
C ILE A 47 -5.08 9.67 12.28
N GLN A 48 -3.97 9.15 12.80
CA GLN A 48 -2.78 8.84 12.01
C GLN A 48 -2.75 7.34 11.75
N TYR A 49 -3.02 6.96 10.50
CA TYR A 49 -2.98 5.58 10.06
C TYR A 49 -1.94 5.46 8.93
N PRO A 50 -0.82 4.73 9.12
CA PRO A 50 0.18 4.55 8.07
C PRO A 50 -0.46 3.79 6.90
N PHE A 51 -0.74 4.50 5.81
CA PHE A 51 -1.44 3.96 4.67
C PHE A 51 -0.46 3.41 3.64
N ASN A 52 -0.14 2.11 3.73
CA ASN A 52 0.43 1.34 2.62
C ASN A 52 -0.36 0.02 2.49
N TRP A 53 -1.68 0.10 2.32
CA TRP A 53 -2.45 -1.10 1.99
C TRP A 53 -2.22 -1.43 0.52
N HIS A 54 -1.51 -2.53 0.26
CA HIS A 54 -1.37 -3.09 -1.09
C HIS A 54 -2.55 -4.01 -1.42
N ASN A 55 -3.77 -3.53 -1.12
CA ASN A 55 -4.99 -4.29 -1.35
C ASN A 55 -5.28 -4.37 -2.85
N VAL A 56 -5.30 -5.61 -3.35
CA VAL A 56 -5.83 -5.91 -4.67
C VAL A 56 -7.27 -6.37 -4.49
N THR A 57 -8.16 -5.78 -5.27
CA THR A 57 -9.61 -6.02 -5.29
C THR A 57 -10.00 -6.40 -6.72
N GLU A 58 -11.22 -6.92 -6.89
CA GLU A 58 -11.78 -7.22 -8.21
C GLU A 58 -11.85 -5.99 -9.15
N HIS A 59 -11.85 -4.79 -8.56
CA HIS A 59 -11.93 -3.53 -9.30
C HIS A 59 -10.54 -2.98 -9.72
N ASN A 60 -9.45 -3.41 -9.09
CA ASN A 60 -8.10 -2.91 -9.33
C ASN A 60 -7.04 -4.02 -9.49
N CYS A 61 -7.40 -5.18 -10.06
CA CYS A 61 -6.46 -6.29 -10.26
C CYS A 61 -5.77 -6.34 -11.64
N ARG A 62 -6.20 -5.52 -12.60
CA ARG A 62 -5.98 -5.78 -14.02
C ARG A 62 -4.71 -5.10 -14.56
N LEU A 63 -3.91 -5.89 -15.27
CA LEU A 63 -2.76 -5.48 -16.06
C LEU A 63 -3.00 -5.89 -17.52
N GLN A 64 -2.95 -4.94 -18.44
CA GLN A 64 -2.97 -5.22 -19.88
C GLN A 64 -1.52 -5.37 -20.35
N LEU A 65 -1.13 -6.59 -20.70
CA LEU A 65 0.16 -6.92 -21.29
C LEU A 65 0.00 -7.21 -22.78
N SER A 66 0.40 -6.28 -23.64
CA SER A 66 0.17 -6.36 -25.08
C SER A 66 -1.31 -6.68 -25.36
N ASP A 67 -1.62 -7.82 -25.97
CA ASP A 67 -2.99 -8.23 -26.30
C ASP A 67 -3.65 -9.11 -25.20
N ARG A 68 -2.95 -9.41 -24.10
CA ARG A 68 -3.46 -10.23 -23.00
C ARG A 68 -3.77 -9.41 -21.75
N GLU A 69 -4.86 -9.74 -21.08
CA GLU A 69 -5.15 -9.24 -19.74
C GLU A 69 -4.69 -10.24 -18.67
N ILE A 70 -4.09 -9.73 -17.61
CA ILE A 70 -3.67 -10.47 -16.42
C ILE A 70 -4.39 -9.84 -15.23
N CYS A 71 -5.04 -10.65 -14.39
CA CYS A 71 -5.64 -10.19 -13.14
C CYS A 71 -4.85 -10.78 -11.97
N ILE A 72 -4.31 -9.91 -11.13
CA ILE A 72 -3.64 -10.30 -9.88
C ILE A 72 -4.73 -10.78 -8.89
N PRO A 73 -4.56 -11.93 -8.22
CA PRO A 73 -5.54 -12.42 -7.25
C PRO A 73 -5.93 -11.35 -6.23
N PRO A 74 -7.23 -11.10 -6.01
CA PRO A 74 -7.67 -10.21 -4.95
C PRO A 74 -7.17 -10.70 -3.59
N GLY A 75 -6.73 -9.78 -2.75
CA GLY A 75 -6.14 -10.11 -1.47
C GLY A 75 -5.39 -8.95 -0.84
N TYR A 76 -5.00 -9.20 0.40
CA TYR A 76 -4.08 -8.35 1.14
C TYR A 76 -2.64 -8.79 0.83
N TYR A 77 -1.80 -7.84 0.48
CA TYR A 77 -0.37 -8.05 0.22
C TYR A 77 0.44 -7.20 1.19
N ASP A 78 1.46 -7.78 1.81
CA ASP A 78 2.27 -7.10 2.83
C ASP A 78 3.15 -6.00 2.23
N THR A 79 3.65 -6.20 1.01
CA THR A 79 4.53 -5.26 0.33
C THR A 79 4.20 -5.12 -1.17
N ILE A 80 4.63 -4.01 -1.79
CA ILE A 80 4.60 -3.86 -3.25
C ILE A 80 5.39 -4.99 -3.93
N GLN A 81 6.46 -5.48 -3.30
CA GLN A 81 7.26 -6.58 -3.83
C GLN A 81 6.44 -7.88 -3.95
N ASP A 82 5.56 -8.17 -2.99
CA ASP A 82 4.68 -9.36 -3.06
C ASP A 82 3.69 -9.27 -4.23
N VAL A 83 3.19 -8.06 -4.51
CA VAL A 83 2.34 -7.80 -5.68
C VAL A 83 3.14 -7.97 -6.98
N ILE A 84 4.39 -7.48 -7.02
CA ILE A 84 5.30 -7.63 -8.16
C ILE A 84 5.60 -9.12 -8.41
N ASP A 85 5.96 -9.87 -7.38
CA ASP A 85 6.32 -11.28 -7.49
C ASP A 85 5.11 -12.10 -7.95
N THR A 86 3.93 -11.81 -7.41
CA THR A 86 2.67 -12.41 -7.85
C THR A 86 2.38 -12.06 -9.31
N SER A 87 2.62 -10.82 -9.74
CA SER A 87 2.47 -10.42 -11.14
C SER A 87 3.40 -11.20 -12.06
N HIS A 88 4.67 -11.43 -11.67
CA HIS A 88 5.63 -12.22 -12.46
C HIS A 88 5.25 -13.70 -12.51
N ASN A 89 4.69 -14.23 -11.43
CA ASN A 89 4.23 -15.61 -11.40
C ASN A 89 3.08 -15.87 -12.41
N LEU A 90 2.29 -14.84 -12.74
CA LEU A 90 1.23 -14.89 -13.75
C LEU A 90 1.72 -14.69 -15.19
N LEU A 91 3.00 -14.34 -15.38
CA LEU A 91 3.61 -14.21 -16.70
C LEU A 91 4.09 -15.58 -17.22
N PHE A 92 4.01 -15.78 -18.53
CA PHE A 92 4.67 -16.90 -19.20
C PHE A 92 6.19 -16.70 -19.24
N GLU A 93 6.94 -17.78 -19.43
CA GLU A 93 8.41 -17.75 -19.44
C GLU A 93 8.99 -16.74 -20.44
N GLU A 94 8.40 -16.64 -21.66
CA GLU A 94 8.83 -15.64 -22.64
C GLU A 94 8.53 -14.20 -22.20
N GLU A 95 7.40 -13.98 -21.53
CA GLU A 95 7.03 -12.66 -21.02
C GLU A 95 7.93 -12.23 -19.86
N ARG A 96 8.30 -13.14 -18.96
CA ARG A 96 9.22 -12.87 -17.84
C ARG A 96 10.60 -12.39 -18.29
N ARG A 97 11.03 -12.79 -19.49
CA ARG A 97 12.30 -12.31 -20.09
C ARG A 97 12.22 -10.86 -20.51
N HIS A 98 11.07 -10.44 -21.01
CA HIS A 98 10.86 -9.11 -21.60
C HIS A 98 10.15 -8.12 -20.68
N VAL A 99 9.46 -8.57 -19.64
CA VAL A 99 8.67 -7.73 -18.74
C VAL A 99 9.22 -7.91 -17.33
N LYS A 100 9.86 -6.86 -16.81
CA LYS A 100 10.39 -6.86 -15.45
C LYS A 100 9.88 -5.65 -14.69
N LEU A 101 9.16 -5.90 -13.62
CA LEU A 101 8.76 -4.91 -12.62
C LEU A 101 9.67 -5.13 -11.41
N TYR A 102 10.18 -4.06 -10.80
CA TYR A 102 11.01 -4.17 -9.61
C TYR A 102 10.97 -2.88 -8.80
N GLN A 103 11.14 -3.00 -7.49
CA GLN A 103 11.21 -1.87 -6.59
C GLN A 103 12.67 -1.60 -6.17
N HIS A 104 13.06 -0.33 -6.12
CA HIS A 104 14.38 0.08 -5.63
C HIS A 104 14.42 0.09 -4.11
N LYS A 105 15.40 -0.58 -3.50
CA LYS A 105 15.51 -0.75 -2.04
C LYS A 105 15.62 0.56 -1.24
N HIS A 106 16.24 1.59 -1.81
CA HIS A 106 16.57 2.83 -1.06
C HIS A 106 15.50 3.92 -1.14
N ASN A 107 14.71 3.97 -2.22
CA ASN A 107 13.72 5.03 -2.44
C ASN A 107 12.31 4.50 -2.74
N LEU A 108 12.12 3.18 -2.67
CA LEU A 108 10.84 2.48 -2.88
C LEU A 108 10.19 2.75 -4.24
N ARG A 109 10.95 3.30 -5.20
CA ARG A 109 10.44 3.60 -6.54
C ARG A 109 10.24 2.30 -7.30
N THR A 110 9.07 2.11 -7.90
CA THR A 110 8.82 1.02 -8.85
C THR A 110 9.38 1.41 -10.22
N SER A 111 10.04 0.47 -10.87
CA SER A 111 10.54 0.61 -12.23
C SER A 111 10.09 -0.57 -13.08
N ILE A 112 9.83 -0.29 -14.35
CA ILE A 112 9.36 -1.27 -15.32
C ILE A 112 10.34 -1.27 -16.48
N LYS A 113 10.82 -2.46 -16.84
CA LYS A 113 11.59 -2.71 -18.05
C LYS A 113 10.74 -3.57 -18.99
N LEU A 114 10.57 -3.08 -20.21
CA LEU A 114 9.85 -3.76 -21.27
C LEU A 114 10.79 -4.00 -22.46
N GLY A 115 10.75 -5.22 -22.99
CA GLY A 115 11.42 -5.59 -24.23
C GLY A 115 10.73 -4.99 -25.45
N ALA A 116 11.44 -4.91 -26.57
CA ALA A 116 10.89 -4.38 -27.82
C ALA A 116 9.61 -5.14 -28.22
N GLY A 117 8.56 -4.39 -28.57
CA GLY A 117 7.27 -4.96 -28.97
C GLY A 117 6.30 -5.27 -27.82
N PHE A 118 6.74 -5.17 -26.56
CA PHE A 118 5.86 -5.34 -25.40
C PHE A 118 5.31 -4.00 -24.91
N THR A 119 4.04 -4.01 -24.48
CA THR A 119 3.39 -2.86 -23.84
C THR A 119 2.74 -3.31 -22.54
N LEU A 120 2.79 -2.47 -21.51
CA LEU A 120 2.14 -2.76 -20.24
C LEU A 120 1.29 -1.55 -19.83
N ALA A 121 0.03 -1.79 -19.50
CA ALA A 121 -0.87 -0.77 -18.98
C ALA A 121 -1.57 -1.24 -17.71
N PHE A 122 -1.58 -0.39 -16.69
CA PHE A 122 -2.31 -0.64 -15.45
C PHE A 122 -3.77 -0.24 -15.60
N ARG A 123 -4.69 -1.08 -15.12
CA ARG A 123 -6.12 -0.80 -15.07
C ARG A 123 -6.57 -0.75 -13.60
N GLY A 124 -6.43 0.42 -12.97
CA GLY A 124 -6.90 0.70 -11.61
C GLY A 124 -5.85 0.55 -10.49
N MET A 125 -4.66 0.05 -10.79
CA MET A 125 -3.59 -0.16 -9.80
C MET A 125 -2.30 0.61 -10.06
N SER A 126 -2.33 1.58 -10.97
CA SER A 126 -1.14 2.37 -11.32
C SER A 126 -0.55 3.09 -10.08
N HIS A 127 -1.44 3.63 -9.24
CA HIS A 127 -1.10 4.32 -7.99
C HIS A 127 -0.41 3.43 -6.97
N MET A 128 -0.76 2.14 -6.90
CA MET A 128 -0.10 1.17 -6.01
C MET A 128 1.39 1.05 -6.31
N PHE A 129 1.76 1.17 -7.58
CA PHE A 129 3.15 1.13 -8.02
C PHE A 129 3.81 2.51 -8.08
N GLY A 130 3.11 3.58 -7.70
CA GLY A 130 3.61 4.96 -7.76
C GLY A 130 3.56 5.60 -9.15
N PHE A 131 2.73 5.07 -10.06
CA PHE A 131 2.43 5.69 -11.34
C PHE A 131 1.13 6.49 -11.26
N LEU A 132 1.00 7.54 -12.09
CA LEU A 132 -0.28 8.23 -12.28
C LEU A 132 -1.22 7.40 -13.16
N ASP A 133 -2.52 7.49 -12.90
CA ASP A 133 -3.52 6.90 -13.78
C ASP A 133 -3.40 7.49 -15.20
N ALA A 134 -3.53 6.63 -16.22
CA ALA A 134 -3.25 6.85 -17.66
C ALA A 134 -1.85 6.46 -18.19
N ASN A 135 -0.96 5.89 -17.37
CA ASN A 135 0.34 5.42 -17.88
C ASN A 135 0.22 4.09 -18.64
N LYS A 136 0.14 4.17 -19.98
CA LYS A 136 0.65 3.10 -20.84
C LYS A 136 2.17 3.19 -20.83
N VAL A 137 2.82 2.16 -20.31
CA VAL A 137 4.28 2.07 -20.30
C VAL A 137 4.70 1.37 -21.58
N TYR A 138 5.49 2.07 -22.37
CA TYR A 138 6.05 1.57 -23.62
C TYR A 138 7.50 1.17 -23.40
N ALA A 139 7.96 0.13 -24.09
CA ALA A 139 9.38 -0.13 -24.21
C ALA A 139 10.08 1.10 -24.78
N GLN A 140 11.03 1.67 -24.05
CA GLN A 140 11.95 2.62 -24.67
C GLN A 140 12.76 1.84 -25.69
N LYS A 141 12.68 2.24 -26.97
CA LYS A 141 13.67 1.85 -27.98
C LYS A 141 15.03 2.20 -27.38
N GLY A 142 15.90 1.21 -27.21
CA GLY A 142 17.31 1.48 -26.93
C GLY A 142 17.79 2.52 -27.94
N LEU A 143 18.34 3.63 -27.46
CA LEU A 143 19.08 4.52 -28.34
C LEU A 143 20.20 3.70 -29.01
N PRO A 144 20.50 3.97 -30.29
CA PRO A 144 21.52 3.27 -31.05
C PRO A 144 22.91 3.36 -30.40
#